data_AF-A0A8T4FIB5-F1
#
_entry.id   AF-A0A8T4FIB5-F1
#
_cell.length_a   1.000
_cell.length_b   1.000
_cell.length_c   1.000
_cell.angle_alpha   90.00
_cell.angle_beta   90.00
_cell.angle_gamma   90.00
#
_symmetry.space_group_name_H-M   'P 1'
#
loop_
_entity.id
_entity.type
_entity.pdbx_description
1 polymer ?
#
loop_
_entity_poly.entity_id
_entity_poly.type
_entity_poly.pdbx_seq_one_letter_code
_entity_poly.pdbx_strand_id
1 'polypeptide(L)'
;MVLKTTKSLCPKCGAVLPAEIIEEDNQVWIVRTCPEHGIQKSLYWSDAEMYKQFDAYDSVGKGVSNPQVQASDDKCPHACGLCNNHQSGTLLANVDLTNRCNLNCEFCFANARACGYIYEPTYDEIINILKMLRSQKPCAVPAVQFSGGEPTMRDDLVEIVQAAHDLGFKQIQLATNGIKLSRDKKLLAALKDARLSTIYLHFDGVTKDTNPLINISRRVIENCREIKQGVVLVPTIINGKNDHQIGDIINFAKENVDVVRGINFQPVAFTGAASEDDVVKERVTIPDLTKRIEEQTGGVLCQKYFYPVPCVLPISHLVEAYTGRPQIEFTSHQHCGAATYVFVNDDGTMTPVNKMIDVDKFFEVVDQLAKKLDDKNADRKTLNKYVALVEGLKGFRTSLKGASDDTYSSKFWKMLYQALVKQDFKALKEFHWNALFIGTMHFMDNYNYDVNRVKRCCIHYATPDLKLIPFCTYNSG
;
A
#
# COMPACT_ATOMS: atom_id res chain seq x y z
N MET A 1 15.11 -26.06 1.07
CA MET A 1 15.43 -25.81 -0.36
C MET A 1 15.72 -24.33 -0.55
N VAL A 2 16.79 -23.93 -1.26
CA VAL A 2 17.04 -22.51 -1.56
C VAL A 2 16.06 -22.04 -2.64
N LEU A 3 15.31 -20.97 -2.36
CA LEU A 3 14.36 -20.36 -3.28
C LEU A 3 14.99 -19.19 -4.04
N LYS A 4 15.65 -18.27 -3.32
CA LYS A 4 16.27 -17.04 -3.88
C LYS A 4 17.50 -16.65 -3.08
N THR A 5 18.34 -15.80 -3.66
CA THR A 5 19.47 -15.16 -2.98
C THR A 5 19.29 -13.65 -2.91
N THR A 6 19.81 -13.03 -1.86
CA THR A 6 19.72 -11.59 -1.60
C THR A 6 20.88 -11.12 -0.71
N LYS A 7 20.84 -9.86 -0.29
CA LYS A 7 21.60 -9.34 0.85
C LYS A 7 20.65 -8.97 1.98
N SER A 8 21.12 -9.11 3.22
CA SER A 8 20.35 -8.83 4.42
C SER A 8 21.23 -8.19 5.49
N LEU A 9 20.62 -7.59 6.50
CA LEU A 9 21.33 -6.98 7.62
C LEU A 9 21.51 -7.98 8.76
N CYS A 10 22.68 -8.01 9.38
CA CYS A 10 22.83 -8.64 10.68
C CYS A 10 21.95 -7.88 11.70
N PRO A 11 21.01 -8.52 12.41
CA PRO A 11 20.14 -7.84 13.36
C PRO A 11 20.88 -7.36 14.62
N LYS A 12 22.15 -7.76 14.81
CA LYS A 12 22.98 -7.36 15.96
C LYS A 12 23.92 -6.19 15.64
N CYS A 13 24.68 -6.28 14.55
CA CYS A 13 25.66 -5.24 14.18
C CYS A 13 25.32 -4.43 12.93
N GLY A 14 24.23 -4.73 12.23
CA GLY A 14 23.82 -4.01 11.01
C GLY A 14 24.67 -4.31 9.77
N ALA A 15 25.64 -5.24 9.85
CA ALA A 15 26.47 -5.59 8.70
C ALA A 15 25.63 -6.13 7.53
N VAL A 16 25.92 -5.68 6.31
CA VAL A 16 25.29 -6.18 5.08
C VAL A 16 25.95 -7.51 4.69
N LEU A 17 25.17 -8.58 4.68
CA LEU A 17 25.63 -9.96 4.49
C LEU A 17 24.93 -10.61 3.30
N PRO A 18 25.59 -11.50 2.54
CA PRO A 18 24.89 -12.42 1.65
C PRO A 18 23.85 -13.24 2.43
N ALA A 19 22.68 -13.43 1.83
CA ALA A 19 21.58 -14.13 2.45
C ALA A 19 20.85 -15.02 1.44
N GLU A 20 20.26 -16.10 1.94
CA GLU A 20 19.44 -17.04 1.19
C GLU A 20 18.02 -17.02 1.73
N ILE A 21 17.05 -16.99 0.82
CA ILE A 21 15.65 -17.24 1.14
C ILE A 21 15.41 -18.72 0.89
N ILE A 22 15.04 -19.46 1.92
CA ILE A 22 14.90 -20.92 1.89
C ILE A 22 13.50 -21.35 2.31
N GLU A 23 13.06 -22.49 1.77
CA GLU A 23 11.87 -23.20 2.22
C GLU A 23 12.25 -24.35 3.14
N GLU A 24 11.57 -24.44 4.28
CA GLU A 24 11.69 -25.51 5.28
C GLU A 24 10.36 -25.64 6.03
N ASP A 25 9.83 -26.85 6.15
CA ASP A 25 8.56 -27.17 6.84
C ASP A 25 7.36 -26.32 6.39
N ASN A 26 7.21 -26.12 5.07
CA ASN A 26 6.19 -25.27 4.44
C ASN A 26 6.24 -23.79 4.87
N GLN A 27 7.36 -23.34 5.44
CA GLN A 27 7.63 -21.96 5.77
C GLN A 27 8.82 -21.43 4.96
N VAL A 28 8.86 -20.12 4.77
CA VAL A 28 9.95 -19.43 4.10
C VAL A 28 10.74 -18.65 5.13
N TRP A 29 12.05 -18.84 5.09
CA TRP A 29 13.00 -18.29 6.03
C TRP A 29 14.06 -17.48 5.28
N ILE A 30 14.56 -16.41 5.89
CA ILE A 30 15.76 -15.71 5.44
C ILE A 30 16.93 -16.10 6.34
N VAL A 31 18.00 -16.59 5.72
CA VAL A 31 19.18 -17.13 6.38
C VAL A 31 20.42 -16.36 5.95
N ARG A 32 21.27 -16.03 6.91
CA ARG A 32 22.54 -15.33 6.70
C ARG A 32 23.55 -15.73 7.76
N THR A 33 24.83 -15.60 7.44
CA THR A 33 25.92 -15.92 8.37
C THR A 33 26.76 -14.67 8.62
N CYS A 34 26.72 -14.18 9.85
CA CYS A 34 27.57 -13.09 10.30
C CYS A 34 28.90 -13.66 10.83
N PRO A 35 30.07 -13.15 10.41
CA PRO A 35 31.36 -13.58 10.95
C PRO A 35 31.48 -13.43 12.48
N GLU A 36 30.78 -12.45 13.06
CA GLU A 36 30.81 -12.17 14.50
C GLU A 36 29.67 -12.83 15.27
N HIS A 37 28.49 -12.94 14.64
CA HIS A 37 27.24 -13.33 15.33
C HIS A 37 26.68 -14.69 14.90
N GLY A 38 27.38 -15.42 14.03
CA GLY A 38 27.01 -16.75 13.58
C GLY A 38 25.84 -16.79 12.59
N ILE A 39 25.22 -17.96 12.47
CA ILE A 39 24.07 -18.19 11.59
C ILE A 39 22.83 -17.56 12.20
N GLN A 40 22.10 -16.80 11.38
CA GLN A 40 20.86 -16.14 11.74
C GLN A 40 19.78 -16.59 10.76
N LYS A 41 18.69 -17.11 11.30
CA LYS A 41 17.53 -17.60 10.55
C LYS A 41 16.28 -16.91 11.12
N SER A 42 15.51 -16.26 10.27
CA SER A 42 14.31 -15.51 10.69
C SER A 42 13.15 -15.81 9.77
N LEU A 43 11.95 -15.88 10.34
CA LEU A 43 10.73 -16.14 9.59
C LEU A 43 10.51 -15.02 8.57
N TYR A 44 10.40 -15.39 7.30
CA TYR A 44 10.12 -14.47 6.21
C TYR A 44 8.62 -14.50 5.88
N TRP A 45 8.08 -15.69 5.57
CA TRP A 45 6.67 -15.97 5.30
C TRP A 45 6.27 -17.31 5.94
N SER A 46 5.09 -17.38 6.56
CA SER A 46 4.64 -18.62 7.23
C SER A 46 3.99 -19.66 6.31
N ASP A 47 3.83 -19.35 5.02
CA ASP A 47 3.25 -20.24 4.01
C ASP A 47 4.07 -20.19 2.71
N ALA A 48 4.75 -21.29 2.40
CA ALA A 48 5.58 -21.42 1.21
C ALA A 48 4.78 -21.58 -0.09
N GLU A 49 3.55 -22.11 -0.04
CA GLU A 49 2.70 -22.23 -1.21
C GLU A 49 2.22 -20.86 -1.66
N MET A 50 1.67 -20.06 -0.74
CA MET A 50 1.25 -18.68 -1.02
C MET A 50 2.42 -17.81 -1.48
N TYR A 51 3.62 -17.99 -0.89
CA TYR A 51 4.83 -17.32 -1.34
C TYR A 51 5.14 -17.58 -2.83
N LYS A 52 5.06 -18.85 -3.26
CA LYS A 52 5.30 -19.26 -4.65
C LYS A 52 4.19 -18.80 -5.59
N GLN A 53 2.94 -18.79 -5.13
CA GLN A 53 1.83 -18.21 -5.91
C GLN A 53 2.08 -16.72 -6.20
N PHE A 54 2.61 -15.99 -5.22
CA PHE A 54 2.95 -14.57 -5.38
C PHE A 54 4.13 -14.34 -6.34
N ASP A 55 5.05 -15.31 -6.45
CA ASP A 55 6.14 -15.25 -7.43
C ASP A 55 5.66 -15.24 -8.89
N ALA A 56 4.47 -15.77 -9.18
CA ALA A 56 3.89 -15.70 -10.53
C ALA A 56 3.58 -14.25 -10.97
N TYR A 57 3.48 -13.32 -10.02
CA TYR A 57 3.25 -11.89 -10.25
C TYR A 57 4.54 -11.06 -10.22
N ASP A 58 5.70 -11.70 -10.13
CA ASP A 58 6.96 -10.98 -10.08
C ASP A 58 7.17 -10.17 -11.38
N SER A 59 7.30 -8.85 -11.23
CA SER A 59 7.56 -7.95 -12.35
C SER A 59 8.52 -6.83 -11.95
N VAL A 60 9.62 -6.72 -12.69
CA VAL A 60 10.64 -5.68 -12.52
C VAL A 60 10.25 -4.48 -13.37
N GLY A 61 10.09 -3.32 -12.75
CA GLY A 61 9.75 -2.08 -13.45
C GLY A 61 10.93 -1.45 -14.17
N LYS A 62 10.63 -0.39 -14.93
CA LYS A 62 11.63 0.45 -15.62
C LYS A 62 12.47 1.32 -14.67
N GLY A 63 12.17 1.30 -13.36
CA GLY A 63 12.83 2.15 -12.37
C GLY A 63 12.57 3.64 -12.59
N VAL A 64 13.54 4.46 -12.19
CA VAL A 64 13.53 5.91 -12.41
C VAL A 64 14.57 6.31 -13.44
N SER A 65 14.22 7.25 -14.32
CA SER A 65 15.14 7.74 -15.37
C SER A 65 15.94 8.97 -14.94
N ASN A 66 15.65 9.55 -13.77
CA ASN A 66 16.41 10.63 -13.15
C ASN A 66 16.72 10.31 -11.68
N PRO A 67 17.53 9.27 -11.39
CA PRO A 67 17.89 8.93 -10.02
C PRO A 67 18.60 10.09 -9.33
N GLN A 68 18.40 10.23 -8.02
CA GLN A 68 19.03 11.27 -7.20
C GLN A 68 20.51 11.00 -6.94
N VAL A 69 20.87 9.72 -6.91
CA VAL A 69 22.22 9.25 -6.58
C VAL A 69 22.65 8.19 -7.59
N GLN A 70 23.92 8.25 -8.01
CA GLN A 70 24.59 7.18 -8.73
C GLN A 70 25.42 6.37 -7.72
N ALA A 71 25.08 5.10 -7.54
CA ALA A 71 25.71 4.20 -6.58
C ALA A 71 25.93 2.82 -7.21
N SER A 72 27.03 2.17 -6.84
CA SER A 72 27.27 0.77 -7.15
C SER A 72 26.39 -0.14 -6.28
N ASP A 73 26.08 -1.35 -6.77
CA ASP A 73 25.14 -2.28 -6.13
C ASP A 73 25.56 -2.71 -4.72
N ASP A 74 26.87 -2.79 -4.47
CA ASP A 74 27.47 -3.12 -3.18
C ASP A 74 27.18 -2.10 -2.08
N LYS A 75 26.78 -0.88 -2.44
CA LYS A 75 26.46 0.19 -1.47
C LYS A 75 25.01 0.20 -1.01
N CYS A 76 24.15 -0.67 -1.55
CA CYS A 76 22.77 -0.82 -1.06
C CYS A 76 22.77 -1.60 0.27
N PRO A 77 22.10 -1.12 1.35
CA PRO A 77 21.10 -0.05 1.40
C PRO A 77 21.60 1.33 1.87
N HIS A 78 22.89 1.53 2.14
CA HIS A 78 23.40 2.75 2.78
C HIS A 78 23.60 3.97 1.85
N ALA A 79 23.52 3.79 0.53
CA ALA A 79 23.65 4.88 -0.45
C ALA A 79 22.31 5.52 -0.86
N CYS A 80 21.24 5.34 -0.09
CA CYS A 80 19.90 5.84 -0.44
C CYS A 80 19.81 7.38 -0.41
N GLY A 81 19.74 7.97 -1.60
CA GLY A 81 18.60 8.75 -2.09
C GLY A 81 18.23 8.13 -3.44
N LEU A 82 16.94 7.97 -3.79
CA LEU A 82 16.44 7.09 -4.87
C LEU A 82 17.43 6.93 -6.03
N CYS A 83 18.24 5.87 -5.97
CA CYS A 83 19.45 5.70 -6.77
C CYS A 83 19.21 4.86 -8.03
N ASN A 84 20.20 4.79 -8.91
CA ASN A 84 20.14 4.03 -10.16
C ASN A 84 19.96 2.50 -9.99
N ASN A 85 20.07 1.96 -8.77
CA ASN A 85 19.79 0.55 -8.50
C ASN A 85 18.30 0.29 -8.21
N HIS A 86 17.48 1.33 -8.07
CA HIS A 86 16.04 1.18 -7.86
C HIS A 86 15.32 0.77 -9.14
N GLN A 87 14.48 -0.25 -9.01
CA GLN A 87 13.73 -0.88 -10.10
C GLN A 87 12.26 -0.44 -10.14
N SER A 88 11.81 0.32 -9.13
CA SER A 88 10.48 0.90 -9.05
C SER A 88 10.56 2.38 -8.72
N GLY A 89 9.64 3.17 -9.29
CA GLY A 89 9.46 4.56 -8.92
C GLY A 89 8.65 4.72 -7.63
N THR A 90 8.59 5.95 -7.13
CA THR A 90 7.80 6.29 -5.95
C THR A 90 6.31 6.39 -6.32
N LEU A 91 5.51 5.51 -5.72
CA LEU A 91 4.04 5.53 -5.82
C LEU A 91 3.42 6.37 -4.71
N LEU A 92 3.97 6.27 -3.50
CA LEU A 92 3.54 7.03 -2.33
C LEU A 92 4.77 7.61 -1.63
N ALA A 93 4.77 8.93 -1.43
CA ALA A 93 5.80 9.60 -0.65
C ALA A 93 5.25 9.97 0.74
N ASN A 94 5.92 9.54 1.79
CA ASN A 94 5.70 10.02 3.14
C ASN A 94 6.53 11.28 3.37
N VAL A 95 5.87 12.32 3.89
CA VAL A 95 6.50 13.56 4.31
C VAL A 95 6.12 13.78 5.76
N ASP A 96 7.08 13.58 6.66
CA ASP A 96 6.88 13.89 8.07
C ASP A 96 6.90 15.40 8.23
N LEU A 97 5.79 15.95 8.73
CA LEU A 97 5.63 17.39 8.88
C LEU A 97 6.15 17.88 10.23
N THR A 98 6.17 17.01 11.22
CA THR A 98 6.67 17.29 12.57
C THR A 98 6.88 15.98 13.30
N ASN A 99 7.82 15.87 14.24
CA ASN A 99 7.86 14.75 15.19
C ASN A 99 7.12 15.05 16.51
N ARG A 100 6.52 16.25 16.65
CA ARG A 100 5.64 16.56 17.78
C ARG A 100 4.40 15.67 17.72
N CYS A 101 4.07 15.01 18.83
CA CYS A 101 2.87 14.19 18.95
C CYS A 101 2.12 14.54 20.25
N ASN A 102 0.78 14.43 20.22
CA ASN A 102 -0.09 14.55 21.38
C ASN A 102 -0.39 13.18 22.04
N LEU A 103 0.35 12.13 21.66
CA LEU A 103 0.32 10.76 22.21
C LEU A 103 1.73 10.25 22.50
N ASN A 104 1.81 9.18 23.30
CA ASN A 104 3.05 8.44 23.62
C ASN A 104 2.79 6.93 23.50
N CYS A 105 2.53 6.44 22.28
CA CYS A 105 2.22 5.02 22.07
C CYS A 105 3.48 4.15 22.23
N GLU A 106 3.32 2.96 22.81
CA GLU A 106 4.41 2.04 23.18
C GLU A 106 5.26 1.57 21.98
N PHE A 107 4.63 1.38 20.81
CA PHE A 107 5.29 0.88 19.59
C PHE A 107 5.56 1.97 18.55
N CYS A 108 5.45 3.25 18.92
CA CYS A 108 5.60 4.36 17.98
C CYS A 108 7.07 4.71 17.72
N PHE A 109 7.45 4.72 16.44
CA PHE A 109 8.78 5.11 15.97
C PHE A 109 8.90 6.60 15.60
N ALA A 110 7.80 7.36 15.58
CA ALA A 110 7.72 8.72 15.01
C ALA A 110 7.66 9.88 16.05
N ASN A 111 7.84 9.60 17.35
CA ASN A 111 7.63 10.58 18.42
C ASN A 111 8.92 11.31 18.85
N ALA A 112 8.88 12.64 18.93
CA ALA A 112 9.96 13.52 19.42
C ALA A 112 10.57 13.10 20.76
N ARG A 113 9.77 12.52 21.69
CA ARG A 113 10.30 12.03 22.98
C ARG A 113 11.15 10.77 22.83
N ALA A 114 10.89 9.95 21.82
CA ALA A 114 11.73 8.82 21.46
C ALA A 114 13.00 9.28 20.71
N CYS A 115 12.91 10.36 19.93
CA CYS A 115 14.03 10.86 19.12
C CYS A 115 15.00 11.80 19.87
N GLY A 116 14.56 12.52 20.89
CA GLY A 116 15.40 13.44 21.67
C GLY A 116 15.71 14.80 21.03
N TYR A 117 15.13 15.11 19.87
CA TYR A 117 15.21 16.41 19.17
C TYR A 117 13.87 16.77 18.52
N ILE A 118 13.67 18.05 18.20
CA ILE A 118 12.50 18.51 17.43
C ILE A 118 12.85 18.47 15.95
N TYR A 119 12.03 17.76 15.18
CA TYR A 119 12.04 17.73 13.73
C TYR A 119 10.76 18.40 13.25
N GLU A 120 10.90 19.50 12.52
CA GLU A 120 9.78 20.23 11.94
C GLU A 120 10.28 21.05 10.74
N PRO A 121 10.21 20.51 9.51
CA PRO A 121 10.65 21.24 8.32
C PRO A 121 9.84 22.52 8.14
N THR A 122 10.51 23.56 7.64
CA THR A 122 9.86 24.81 7.26
C THR A 122 8.88 24.60 6.10
N TYR A 123 7.94 25.52 5.93
CA TYR A 123 7.02 25.50 4.80
C TYR A 123 7.77 25.42 3.46
N ASP A 124 8.82 26.23 3.28
CA ASP A 124 9.60 26.26 2.04
C ASP A 124 10.34 24.95 1.77
N GLU A 125 10.88 24.28 2.79
CA GLU A 125 11.46 22.94 2.67
C GLU A 125 10.42 21.92 2.21
N ILE A 126 9.21 21.97 2.78
CA ILE A 126 8.10 21.09 2.38
C ILE A 126 7.73 21.36 0.91
N ILE A 127 7.63 22.62 0.48
CA ILE A 127 7.37 22.95 -0.93
C ILE A 127 8.47 22.41 -1.84
N ASN A 128 9.74 22.49 -1.44
CA ASN A 128 10.85 21.95 -2.21
C ASN A 128 10.79 20.41 -2.30
N ILE A 129 10.41 19.73 -1.22
CA ILE A 129 10.14 18.28 -1.23
C ILE A 129 9.04 17.94 -2.23
N LEU A 130 7.90 18.64 -2.18
CA LEU A 130 6.78 18.40 -3.08
C LEU A 130 7.15 18.63 -4.55
N LYS A 131 7.92 19.68 -4.85
CA LYS A 131 8.46 19.94 -6.20
C LYS A 131 9.40 18.83 -6.67
N MET A 132 10.31 18.37 -5.79
CA MET A 132 11.23 17.27 -6.09
C MET A 132 10.46 15.98 -6.43
N LEU A 133 9.45 15.63 -5.65
CA LEU A 133 8.56 14.49 -5.91
C LEU A 133 7.86 14.59 -7.28
N ARG A 134 7.35 15.77 -7.63
CA ARG A 134 6.70 16.00 -8.94
C ARG A 134 7.68 16.03 -10.11
N SER A 135 8.99 16.14 -9.85
CA SER A 135 10.03 16.10 -10.89
C SER A 135 10.51 14.70 -11.26
N GLN A 136 10.06 13.65 -10.56
CA GLN A 136 10.44 12.27 -10.84
C GLN A 136 10.02 11.83 -12.26
N LYS A 137 10.88 11.06 -12.92
CA LYS A 137 10.69 10.53 -14.27
C LYS A 137 10.83 8.99 -14.27
N PRO A 138 10.11 8.28 -15.16
CA PRO A 138 9.29 8.80 -16.26
C PRO A 138 7.95 9.41 -15.83
N CYS A 139 7.49 9.09 -14.62
CA CYS A 139 6.21 9.52 -14.09
C CYS A 139 6.40 10.30 -12.79
N ALA A 140 5.72 11.45 -12.70
CA ALA A 140 5.71 12.25 -11.49
C ALA A 140 4.93 11.55 -10.37
N VAL A 141 5.43 11.62 -9.12
CA VAL A 141 4.88 10.88 -7.97
C VAL A 141 3.40 11.22 -7.74
N PRO A 142 2.48 10.24 -7.79
CA PRO A 142 1.05 10.52 -7.83
C PRO A 142 0.46 10.86 -6.46
N ALA A 143 1.06 10.34 -5.39
CA ALA A 143 0.51 10.38 -4.05
C ALA A 143 1.52 10.87 -3.01
N VAL A 144 1.03 11.70 -2.09
CA VAL A 144 1.78 12.13 -0.90
C VAL A 144 0.95 11.83 0.34
N GLN A 145 1.62 11.38 1.39
CA GLN A 145 1.06 11.17 2.72
C GLN A 145 1.79 12.07 3.71
N PHE A 146 1.04 12.98 4.31
CA PHE A 146 1.53 13.81 5.40
C PHE A 146 1.43 13.04 6.71
N SER A 147 2.56 12.88 7.38
CA SER A 147 2.74 12.05 8.56
C SER A 147 3.64 12.77 9.59
N GLY A 148 4.26 12.02 10.50
CA GLY A 148 5.18 12.46 11.53
C GLY A 148 4.76 11.93 12.90
N GLY A 149 4.91 12.74 13.94
CA GLY A 149 4.28 12.50 15.24
C GLY A 149 2.76 12.64 15.13
N GLU A 150 2.27 13.86 15.00
CA GLU A 150 0.87 14.15 14.67
C GLU A 150 0.81 15.41 13.77
N PRO A 151 0.55 15.29 12.46
CA PRO A 151 0.65 16.41 11.54
C PRO A 151 -0.37 17.53 11.85
N THR A 152 -1.49 17.21 12.49
CA THR A 152 -2.50 18.21 12.89
C THR A 152 -2.01 19.18 13.99
N MET A 153 -0.80 18.96 14.53
CA MET A 153 -0.13 19.89 15.45
C MET A 153 0.44 21.14 14.75
N ARG A 154 0.51 21.15 13.42
CA ARG A 154 0.94 22.32 12.65
C ARG A 154 -0.22 23.27 12.36
N ASP A 155 0.08 24.57 12.38
CA ASP A 155 -0.89 25.61 12.09
C ASP A 155 -1.06 25.84 10.57
N ASP A 156 -0.02 25.55 9.77
CA ASP A 156 0.03 25.71 8.32
C ASP A 156 -0.36 24.44 7.53
N LEU A 157 -1.01 23.47 8.19
CA LEU A 157 -1.34 22.18 7.58
C LEU A 157 -2.26 22.32 6.36
N VAL A 158 -3.23 23.24 6.42
CA VAL A 158 -4.21 23.44 5.33
C VAL A 158 -3.51 23.98 4.09
N GLU A 159 -2.58 24.91 4.27
CA GLU A 159 -1.75 25.52 3.24
C GLU A 159 -0.82 24.49 2.58
N ILE A 160 -0.26 23.57 3.37
CA ILE A 160 0.57 22.47 2.86
C ILE A 160 -0.27 21.51 1.98
N VAL A 161 -1.47 21.16 2.44
CA VAL A 161 -2.40 20.30 1.68
C VAL A 161 -2.81 20.97 0.36
N GLN A 162 -3.15 22.26 0.41
CA GLN A 162 -3.50 23.04 -0.78
C GLN A 162 -2.32 23.11 -1.77
N ALA A 163 -1.10 23.34 -1.28
CA ALA A 163 0.08 23.38 -2.13
C ALA A 163 0.37 22.04 -2.82
N ALA A 164 0.17 20.90 -2.14
CA ALA A 164 0.27 19.59 -2.76
C ALA A 164 -0.79 19.41 -3.86
N HIS A 165 -2.02 19.86 -3.64
CA HIS A 165 -3.05 19.81 -4.67
C HIS A 165 -2.65 20.65 -5.90
N ASP A 166 -2.15 21.87 -5.69
CA ASP A 166 -1.80 22.79 -6.76
C ASP A 166 -0.57 22.32 -7.57
N LEU A 167 0.34 21.58 -6.94
CA LEU A 167 1.46 20.89 -7.60
C LEU A 167 1.03 19.61 -8.37
N GLY A 168 -0.26 19.24 -8.30
CA GLY A 168 -0.87 18.22 -9.13
C GLY A 168 -0.80 16.80 -8.57
N PHE A 169 -0.59 16.62 -7.26
CA PHE A 169 -0.75 15.33 -6.61
C PHE A 169 -2.21 14.85 -6.76
N LYS A 170 -2.40 13.60 -7.17
CA LYS A 170 -3.73 13.02 -7.40
C LYS A 170 -4.34 12.46 -6.13
N GLN A 171 -3.48 12.08 -5.18
CA GLN A 171 -3.88 11.52 -3.91
C GLN A 171 -3.08 12.21 -2.79
N ILE A 172 -3.78 12.90 -1.90
CA ILE A 172 -3.20 13.57 -0.74
C ILE A 172 -3.79 12.92 0.51
N GLN A 173 -2.93 12.28 1.30
CA GLN A 173 -3.32 11.56 2.50
C GLN A 173 -2.81 12.27 3.75
N LEU A 174 -3.58 12.16 4.84
CA LEU A 174 -3.19 12.65 6.15
C LEU A 174 -3.21 11.48 7.14
N ALA A 175 -2.03 11.03 7.58
CA ALA A 175 -1.88 10.06 8.66
C ALA A 175 -2.10 10.75 10.01
N THR A 176 -3.10 10.34 10.77
CA THR A 176 -3.46 11.03 12.04
C THR A 176 -4.07 10.07 13.04
N ASN A 177 -3.89 10.38 14.33
CA ASN A 177 -4.62 9.75 15.42
C ASN A 177 -6.07 10.26 15.57
N GLY A 178 -6.42 11.32 14.84
CA GLY A 178 -7.79 11.83 14.75
C GLY A 178 -8.26 12.67 15.95
N ILE A 179 -7.43 12.90 16.97
CA ILE A 179 -7.84 13.64 18.18
C ILE A 179 -8.33 15.05 17.82
N LYS A 180 -7.53 15.81 17.06
CA LYS A 180 -7.90 17.17 16.64
C LYS A 180 -9.11 17.15 15.71
N LEU A 181 -9.13 16.25 14.73
CA LEU A 181 -10.24 16.12 13.76
C LEU A 181 -11.58 15.68 14.40
N SER A 182 -11.54 15.01 15.55
CA SER A 182 -12.76 14.64 16.30
C SER A 182 -13.43 15.84 16.99
N ARG A 183 -12.67 16.90 17.28
CA ARG A 183 -13.12 18.08 18.06
C ARG A 183 -13.27 19.32 17.18
N ASP A 184 -12.41 19.47 16.18
CA ASP A 184 -12.34 20.65 15.32
C ASP A 184 -12.90 20.33 13.92
N LYS A 185 -14.22 20.45 13.80
CA LYS A 185 -14.92 20.30 12.51
C LYS A 185 -14.52 21.36 11.49
N LYS A 186 -14.06 22.55 11.94
CA LYS A 186 -13.65 23.64 11.02
C LYS A 186 -12.33 23.27 10.33
N LEU A 187 -11.37 22.74 11.08
CA LEU A 187 -10.13 22.22 10.49
C LEU A 187 -10.44 21.09 9.49
N LEU A 188 -11.30 20.15 9.86
CA LEU A 188 -11.68 19.05 8.97
C LEU A 188 -12.32 19.55 7.67
N ALA A 189 -13.22 20.54 7.74
CA ALA A 189 -13.80 21.18 6.56
C ALA A 189 -12.74 21.93 5.73
N ALA A 190 -11.85 22.68 6.37
CA ALA A 190 -10.77 23.39 5.69
C ALA A 190 -9.82 22.44 4.94
N LEU A 191 -9.49 21.29 5.53
CA LEU A 191 -8.69 20.25 4.88
C LEU A 191 -9.42 19.66 3.65
N LYS A 192 -10.74 19.46 3.76
CA LYS A 192 -11.57 19.00 2.64
C LYS A 192 -11.57 20.00 1.49
N ASP A 193 -11.75 21.28 1.81
CA ASP A 193 -11.76 22.37 0.84
C ASP A 193 -10.39 22.52 0.16
N ALA A 194 -9.31 22.32 0.93
CA ALA A 194 -7.94 22.24 0.44
C ALA A 194 -7.63 20.97 -0.39
N ARG A 195 -8.64 20.13 -0.64
CA ARG A 195 -8.60 18.92 -1.48
C ARG A 195 -7.85 17.74 -0.86
N LEU A 196 -7.82 17.64 0.47
CA LEU A 196 -7.41 16.40 1.14
C LEU A 196 -8.23 15.22 0.59
N SER A 197 -7.53 14.20 0.05
CA SER A 197 -8.19 13.09 -0.62
C SER A 197 -8.69 12.05 0.38
N THR A 198 -7.86 11.69 1.37
CA THR A 198 -8.17 10.62 2.31
C THR A 198 -7.54 10.89 3.68
N ILE A 199 -8.31 10.63 4.73
CA ILE A 199 -7.78 10.55 6.10
C ILE A 199 -7.33 9.11 6.34
N TYR A 200 -6.06 8.94 6.69
CA TYR A 200 -5.43 7.67 6.99
C TYR A 200 -5.41 7.53 8.52
N LEU A 201 -6.48 6.94 9.06
CA LEU A 201 -6.82 7.01 10.48
C LEU A 201 -6.26 5.80 11.23
N HIS A 202 -5.46 6.07 12.26
CA HIS A 202 -5.01 5.05 13.21
C HIS A 202 -6.21 4.34 13.85
N PHE A 203 -6.24 3.01 13.78
CA PHE A 203 -7.39 2.21 14.20
C PHE A 203 -6.99 0.77 14.55
N ASP A 204 -6.44 0.53 15.73
CA ASP A 204 -5.89 -0.80 16.10
C ASP A 204 -6.91 -1.84 16.57
N GLY A 205 -8.18 -1.48 16.62
CA GLY A 205 -9.24 -2.36 17.09
C GLY A 205 -10.54 -1.63 17.41
N VAL A 206 -11.55 -2.41 17.81
CA VAL A 206 -12.92 -1.91 18.05
C VAL A 206 -13.30 -1.81 19.53
N THR A 207 -12.39 -2.20 20.43
CA THR A 207 -12.56 -2.09 21.89
C THR A 207 -11.56 -1.07 22.45
N LYS A 208 -11.79 -0.61 23.68
CA LYS A 208 -10.86 0.32 24.36
C LYS A 208 -9.53 -0.32 24.73
N ASP A 209 -9.50 -1.64 24.86
CA ASP A 209 -8.33 -2.42 25.21
C ASP A 209 -7.31 -2.42 24.07
N THR A 210 -7.75 -2.78 22.87
CA THR A 210 -6.93 -2.77 21.66
C THR A 210 -6.77 -1.38 21.05
N ASN A 211 -7.77 -0.51 21.21
CA ASN A 211 -7.75 0.86 20.71
C ASN A 211 -8.27 1.85 21.75
N PRO A 212 -7.38 2.43 22.58
CA PRO A 212 -7.74 3.45 23.56
C PRO A 212 -8.46 4.68 22.97
N LEU A 213 -8.29 4.93 21.67
CA LEU A 213 -8.87 6.05 20.94
C LEU A 213 -10.18 5.69 20.21
N ILE A 214 -10.76 4.50 20.40
CA ILE A 214 -11.94 4.05 19.66
C ILE A 214 -13.11 5.06 19.65
N ASN A 215 -13.36 5.74 20.76
CA ASN A 215 -14.41 6.77 20.84
C ASN A 215 -14.07 8.02 20.02
N ILE A 216 -12.79 8.35 19.90
CA ILE A 216 -12.29 9.44 19.05
C ILE A 216 -12.41 9.02 17.59
N SER A 217 -11.97 7.80 17.23
CA SER A 217 -12.11 7.26 15.88
C SER A 217 -13.57 7.28 15.41
N ARG A 218 -14.53 6.83 16.24
CA ARG A 218 -15.97 6.90 15.92
C ARG A 218 -16.44 8.33 15.64
N ARG A 219 -16.04 9.30 16.45
CA ARG A 219 -16.37 10.72 16.21
C ARG A 219 -15.75 11.26 14.92
N VAL A 220 -14.52 10.86 14.58
CA VAL A 220 -13.89 11.24 13.30
C VAL A 220 -14.70 10.70 12.13
N ILE A 221 -15.15 9.43 12.20
CA ILE A 221 -16.02 8.85 11.16
C ILE A 221 -17.31 9.66 11.00
N GLU A 222 -18.00 9.99 12.10
CA GLU A 222 -19.22 10.82 12.05
C GLU A 222 -18.95 12.21 11.45
N ASN A 223 -17.87 12.89 11.89
CA ASN A 223 -17.51 14.20 11.35
C ASN A 223 -17.18 14.12 9.85
N CYS A 224 -16.52 13.05 9.41
CA CYS A 224 -16.19 12.82 8.00
C CYS A 224 -17.44 12.52 7.16
N ARG A 225 -18.44 11.86 7.74
CA ARG A 225 -19.74 11.59 7.13
C ARG A 225 -20.45 12.88 6.73
N GLU A 226 -20.50 13.85 7.64
CA GLU A 226 -21.15 15.16 7.42
C GLU A 226 -20.62 15.90 6.20
N ILE A 227 -19.31 15.78 5.92
CA ILE A 227 -18.63 16.49 4.83
C ILE A 227 -18.21 15.59 3.65
N LYS A 228 -18.63 14.31 3.66
CA LYS A 228 -18.28 13.29 2.64
C LYS A 228 -16.76 13.19 2.42
N GLN A 229 -16.01 13.16 3.52
CA GLN A 229 -14.58 12.91 3.50
C GLN A 229 -14.28 11.42 3.64
N GLY A 230 -13.45 10.87 2.76
CA GLY A 230 -13.12 9.43 2.79
C GLY A 230 -12.08 9.11 3.87
N VAL A 231 -12.24 7.96 4.51
CA VAL A 231 -11.34 7.45 5.54
C VAL A 231 -10.80 6.07 5.14
N VAL A 232 -9.53 5.81 5.43
CA VAL A 232 -8.93 4.47 5.43
C VAL A 232 -8.52 4.14 6.86
N LEU A 233 -8.93 2.97 7.34
CA LEU A 233 -8.55 2.48 8.68
C LEU A 233 -7.20 1.81 8.62
N VAL A 234 -6.38 2.05 9.63
CA VAL A 234 -4.98 1.63 9.67
C VAL A 234 -4.71 0.91 10.99
N PRO A 235 -5.02 -0.40 11.05
CA PRO A 235 -4.67 -1.22 12.19
C PRO A 235 -3.23 -1.72 12.10
N THR A 236 -2.44 -1.49 13.15
CA THR A 236 -1.19 -2.23 13.37
C THR A 236 -1.50 -3.56 14.04
N ILE A 237 -1.19 -4.69 13.39
CA ILE A 237 -1.54 -6.02 13.92
C ILE A 237 -0.33 -6.67 14.60
N ILE A 238 -0.55 -7.10 15.84
CA ILE A 238 0.44 -7.77 16.69
C ILE A 238 -0.17 -9.09 17.20
N ASN A 239 0.56 -10.19 17.03
CA ASN A 239 0.12 -11.50 17.49
C ASN A 239 -0.10 -11.52 19.01
N GLY A 240 -1.25 -12.03 19.46
CA GLY A 240 -1.61 -12.12 20.87
C GLY A 240 -2.05 -10.81 21.52
N LYS A 241 -2.07 -9.67 20.80
CA LYS A 241 -2.56 -8.38 21.33
C LYS A 241 -3.91 -8.00 20.74
N ASN A 242 -3.99 -7.80 19.43
CA ASN A 242 -5.21 -7.32 18.76
C ASN A 242 -5.61 -8.13 17.51
N ASP A 243 -4.83 -9.14 17.17
CA ASP A 243 -5.08 -10.06 16.07
C ASP A 243 -6.41 -10.81 16.16
N HIS A 244 -6.96 -10.99 17.36
CA HIS A 244 -8.29 -11.57 17.57
C HIS A 244 -9.45 -10.68 17.08
N GLN A 245 -9.19 -9.40 16.71
CA GLN A 245 -10.21 -8.44 16.27
C GLN A 245 -10.17 -8.10 14.76
N ILE A 246 -9.39 -8.83 13.96
CA ILE A 246 -9.27 -8.56 12.52
C ILE A 246 -10.64 -8.57 11.82
N GLY A 247 -11.47 -9.58 12.10
CA GLY A 247 -12.83 -9.69 11.56
C GLY A 247 -13.75 -8.57 12.06
N ASP A 248 -13.62 -8.18 13.33
CA ASP A 248 -14.41 -7.08 13.91
C ASP A 248 -14.06 -5.72 13.29
N ILE A 249 -12.78 -5.48 12.97
CA ILE A 249 -12.34 -4.29 12.24
C ILE A 249 -12.94 -4.27 10.83
N ILE A 250 -12.98 -5.42 10.14
CA ILE A 250 -13.64 -5.54 8.83
C ILE A 250 -15.15 -5.26 8.94
N ASN A 251 -15.81 -5.79 9.97
CA ASN A 251 -17.23 -5.53 10.22
C ASN A 251 -17.49 -4.05 10.52
N PHE A 252 -16.65 -3.41 11.33
CA PHE A 252 -16.75 -1.97 11.59
C PHE A 252 -16.61 -1.16 10.31
N ALA A 253 -15.67 -1.50 9.43
CA ALA A 253 -15.51 -0.85 8.14
C ALA A 253 -16.72 -1.07 7.22
N LYS A 254 -17.27 -2.29 7.19
CA LYS A 254 -18.48 -2.65 6.46
C LYS A 254 -19.69 -1.80 6.90
N GLU A 255 -19.89 -1.67 8.21
CA GLU A 255 -20.96 -0.86 8.80
C GLU A 255 -20.83 0.64 8.48
N ASN A 256 -19.62 1.10 8.12
CA ASN A 256 -19.30 2.49 7.81
C ASN A 256 -18.81 2.68 6.37
N VAL A 257 -19.19 1.80 5.43
CA VAL A 257 -18.69 1.79 4.04
C VAL A 257 -19.02 3.09 3.27
N ASP A 258 -20.01 3.84 3.74
CA ASP A 258 -20.38 5.14 3.21
C ASP A 258 -19.24 6.18 3.33
N VAL A 259 -18.37 6.02 4.34
CA VAL A 259 -17.22 6.89 4.65
C VAL A 259 -15.89 6.16 4.56
N VAL A 260 -15.83 4.92 5.08
CA VAL A 260 -14.65 4.08 5.11
C VAL A 260 -14.47 3.42 3.74
N ARG A 261 -13.39 3.80 3.05
CA ARG A 261 -13.05 3.32 1.69
C ARG A 261 -12.16 2.09 1.70
N GLY A 262 -11.51 1.82 2.82
CA GLY A 262 -10.69 0.63 2.95
C GLY A 262 -10.04 0.48 4.31
N ILE A 263 -9.35 -0.64 4.44
CA ILE A 263 -8.54 -1.02 5.59
C ILE A 263 -7.15 -1.34 5.03
N ASN A 264 -6.11 -0.75 5.62
CA ASN A 264 -4.74 -1.15 5.33
C ASN A 264 -4.12 -1.71 6.60
N PHE A 265 -4.17 -3.04 6.73
CA PHE A 265 -3.53 -3.76 7.82
C PHE A 265 -2.01 -3.62 7.73
N GLN A 266 -1.38 -3.32 8.85
CA GLN A 266 0.08 -3.20 8.93
C GLN A 266 0.58 -4.16 10.01
N PRO A 267 0.97 -5.39 9.66
CA PRO A 267 1.66 -6.24 10.61
C PRO A 267 2.88 -5.52 11.19
N VAL A 268 3.12 -5.72 12.48
CA VAL A 268 4.19 -5.02 13.21
C VAL A 268 5.56 -5.27 12.58
N ALA A 269 6.36 -4.20 12.48
CA ALA A 269 7.78 -4.27 12.20
C ALA A 269 8.54 -3.91 13.48
N PHE A 270 9.55 -4.72 13.81
CA PHE A 270 10.30 -4.58 15.05
C PHE A 270 11.45 -3.58 14.86
N THR A 271 11.32 -2.39 15.43
CA THR A 271 12.35 -1.35 15.39
C THR A 271 12.82 -1.03 16.82
N GLY A 272 14.11 -0.72 17.00
CA GLY A 272 14.66 -0.34 18.30
C GLY A 272 14.79 -1.49 19.29
N ALA A 273 14.05 -1.43 20.41
CA ALA A 273 14.28 -2.20 21.63
C ALA A 273 13.66 -3.61 21.67
N ALA A 274 13.05 -4.08 20.59
CA ALA A 274 12.44 -5.41 20.53
C ALA A 274 13.50 -6.51 20.67
N SER A 275 13.23 -7.51 21.52
CA SER A 275 14.08 -8.69 21.68
C SER A 275 13.81 -9.74 20.61
N GLU A 276 14.74 -10.69 20.43
CA GLU A 276 14.54 -11.86 19.55
C GLU A 276 13.28 -12.66 19.96
N ASP A 277 12.99 -12.74 21.26
CA ASP A 277 11.79 -13.40 21.78
C ASP A 277 10.50 -12.69 21.39
N ASP A 278 10.49 -11.35 21.43
CA ASP A 278 9.32 -10.56 21.02
C ASP A 278 9.05 -10.79 19.54
N VAL A 279 10.11 -10.80 18.72
CA VAL A 279 10.00 -11.04 17.28
C VAL A 279 9.38 -12.40 16.97
N VAL A 280 9.77 -13.45 17.69
CA VAL A 280 9.22 -14.80 17.48
C VAL A 280 7.76 -14.89 17.94
N LYS A 281 7.42 -14.26 19.06
CA LYS A 281 6.08 -14.35 19.66
C LYS A 281 5.05 -13.45 18.99
N GLU A 282 5.45 -12.26 18.56
CA GLU A 282 4.53 -11.19 18.19
C GLU A 282 4.38 -11.00 16.66
N ARG A 283 5.27 -11.59 15.86
CA ARG A 283 5.26 -11.42 14.40
C ARG A 283 4.01 -12.01 13.76
N VAL A 284 3.47 -11.26 12.79
CA VAL A 284 2.40 -11.68 11.90
C VAL A 284 2.88 -11.48 10.47
N THR A 285 2.82 -12.52 9.63
CA THR A 285 3.12 -12.41 8.20
C THR A 285 1.84 -12.18 7.37
N ILE A 286 1.99 -11.90 6.07
CA ILE A 286 0.84 -11.77 5.16
C ILE A 286 -0.02 -13.06 5.14
N PRO A 287 0.58 -14.27 5.02
CA PRO A 287 -0.18 -15.50 5.15
C PRO A 287 -0.93 -15.65 6.48
N ASP A 288 -0.29 -15.33 7.61
CA ASP A 288 -0.95 -15.41 8.93
C ASP A 288 -2.17 -14.49 9.01
N LEU A 289 -2.01 -13.24 8.56
CA LEU A 289 -3.08 -12.25 8.56
C LEU A 289 -4.25 -12.69 7.67
N THR A 290 -3.96 -13.08 6.43
CA THR A 290 -5.00 -13.48 5.47
C THR A 290 -5.74 -14.75 5.90
N LYS A 291 -5.05 -15.70 6.54
CA LYS A 291 -5.68 -16.86 7.17
C LYS A 291 -6.62 -16.46 8.32
N ARG A 292 -6.20 -15.54 9.18
CA ARG A 292 -7.05 -15.01 10.27
C ARG A 292 -8.26 -14.23 9.74
N ILE A 293 -8.10 -13.49 8.64
CA ILE A 293 -9.23 -12.86 7.94
C ILE A 293 -10.23 -13.93 7.51
N GLU A 294 -9.78 -15.03 6.90
CA GLU A 294 -10.66 -16.11 6.47
C GLU A 294 -11.40 -16.76 7.66
N GLU A 295 -10.68 -17.09 8.73
CA GLU A 295 -11.23 -17.68 9.94
C GLU A 295 -12.27 -16.76 10.60
N GLN A 296 -11.92 -15.49 10.82
CA GLN A 296 -12.76 -14.52 11.54
C GLN A 296 -13.91 -13.95 10.71
N THR A 297 -13.88 -14.11 9.39
CA THR A 297 -14.99 -13.75 8.50
C THR A 297 -15.87 -14.95 8.14
N GLY A 298 -15.62 -16.13 8.74
CA GLY A 298 -16.37 -17.34 8.46
C GLY A 298 -16.27 -17.81 7.00
N GLY A 299 -15.12 -17.58 6.35
CA GLY A 299 -14.87 -17.96 4.97
C GLY A 299 -15.44 -17.02 3.90
N VAL A 300 -16.02 -15.87 4.29
CA VAL A 300 -16.48 -14.87 3.32
C VAL A 300 -15.29 -14.34 2.51
N LEU A 301 -14.20 -13.98 3.19
CA LEU A 301 -12.95 -13.53 2.57
C LEU A 301 -11.89 -14.62 2.70
N CYS A 302 -11.73 -15.44 1.65
CA CYS A 302 -10.72 -16.49 1.61
C CYS A 302 -9.31 -15.92 1.37
N GLN A 303 -8.29 -16.59 1.93
CA GLN A 303 -6.87 -16.25 1.73
C GLN A 303 -6.49 -16.16 0.25
N LYS A 304 -7.00 -17.07 -0.59
CA LYS A 304 -6.76 -17.09 -2.04
C LYS A 304 -7.33 -15.90 -2.83
N TYR A 305 -8.09 -15.01 -2.19
CA TYR A 305 -8.63 -13.80 -2.84
C TYR A 305 -7.69 -12.60 -2.71
N PHE A 306 -6.55 -12.76 -2.04
CA PHE A 306 -5.55 -11.73 -1.88
C PHE A 306 -4.48 -11.83 -2.97
N TYR A 307 -4.23 -10.71 -3.63
CA TYR A 307 -3.26 -10.60 -4.71
C TYR A 307 -2.14 -9.63 -4.36
N PRO A 308 -0.91 -9.85 -4.84
CA PRO A 308 0.18 -8.90 -4.67
C PRO A 308 -0.04 -7.65 -5.52
N VAL A 309 0.56 -6.53 -5.11
CA VAL A 309 0.43 -5.22 -5.79
C VAL A 309 0.71 -5.28 -7.31
N PRO A 310 1.71 -6.02 -7.82
CA PRO A 310 1.95 -6.11 -9.26
C PRO A 310 0.83 -6.73 -10.10
N CYS A 311 -0.20 -7.34 -9.50
CA CYS A 311 -1.32 -7.91 -10.25
C CYS A 311 -2.04 -6.86 -11.12
N VAL A 312 -2.01 -5.58 -10.75
CA VAL A 312 -2.64 -4.50 -11.52
C VAL A 312 -1.76 -3.92 -12.63
N LEU A 313 -0.51 -4.36 -12.78
CA LEU A 313 0.41 -3.87 -13.79
C LEU A 313 -0.14 -3.92 -15.24
N PRO A 314 -0.89 -4.96 -15.66
CA PRO A 314 -1.50 -4.98 -16.98
C PRO A 314 -2.37 -3.75 -17.27
N ILE A 315 -3.02 -3.16 -16.26
CA ILE A 315 -3.83 -1.94 -16.43
C ILE A 315 -2.93 -0.76 -16.81
N SER A 316 -1.80 -0.58 -16.13
CA SER A 316 -0.84 0.47 -16.45
C SER A 316 -0.31 0.34 -17.88
N HIS A 317 0.05 -0.88 -18.30
CA HIS A 317 0.49 -1.15 -19.67
C HIS A 317 -0.59 -0.88 -20.70
N LEU A 318 -1.85 -1.26 -20.42
CA LEU A 318 -2.98 -0.99 -21.30
C LEU A 318 -3.18 0.52 -21.50
N VAL A 319 -3.16 1.29 -20.41
CA VAL A 319 -3.32 2.75 -20.47
C VAL A 319 -2.14 3.41 -21.17
N GLU A 320 -0.90 2.96 -20.94
CA GLU A 320 0.30 3.44 -21.63
C GLU A 320 0.21 3.18 -23.14
N ALA A 321 -0.10 1.94 -23.55
CA ALA A 321 -0.25 1.56 -24.95
C ALA A 321 -1.37 2.36 -25.65
N TYR A 322 -2.47 2.62 -24.93
CA TYR A 322 -3.60 3.38 -25.46
C TYR A 322 -3.30 4.88 -25.61
N THR A 323 -2.71 5.49 -24.58
CA THR A 323 -2.49 6.95 -24.50
C THR A 323 -1.17 7.40 -25.13
N GLY A 324 -0.20 6.48 -25.29
CA GLY A 324 1.17 6.79 -25.70
C GLY A 324 1.97 7.58 -24.65
N ARG A 325 1.42 7.73 -23.43
CA ARG A 325 2.06 8.48 -22.33
C ARG A 325 2.53 7.50 -21.27
N PRO A 326 3.77 7.64 -20.76
CA PRO A 326 4.26 6.81 -19.67
C PRO A 326 3.25 6.75 -18.52
N GLN A 327 2.98 5.54 -18.05
CA GLN A 327 2.14 5.30 -16.90
C GLN A 327 2.98 4.85 -15.72
N ILE A 328 2.38 4.97 -14.55
CA ILE A 328 2.98 4.50 -13.31
C ILE A 328 2.94 2.98 -13.28
N GLU A 329 4.09 2.36 -12.97
CA GLU A 329 4.22 0.91 -12.87
C GLU A 329 4.12 0.47 -11.39
N PHE A 330 3.13 -0.36 -11.08
CA PHE A 330 2.91 -0.92 -9.74
C PHE A 330 3.84 -2.11 -9.45
N THR A 331 5.15 -1.94 -9.65
CA THR A 331 6.15 -3.03 -9.68
C THR A 331 6.86 -3.27 -8.36
N SER A 332 6.20 -2.95 -7.24
CA SER A 332 6.74 -3.26 -5.93
C SER A 332 7.03 -4.75 -5.79
N HIS A 333 8.02 -5.13 -4.98
CA HIS A 333 8.29 -6.54 -4.72
C HIS A 333 7.00 -7.28 -4.29
N GLN A 334 6.70 -8.40 -4.94
CA GLN A 334 5.45 -9.15 -4.81
C GLN A 334 5.13 -9.53 -3.36
N HIS A 335 6.16 -9.79 -2.55
CA HIS A 335 6.00 -10.16 -1.14
C HIS A 335 5.88 -8.98 -0.15
N CYS A 336 5.78 -7.73 -0.63
CA CYS A 336 5.63 -6.55 0.25
C CYS A 336 4.20 -6.32 0.75
N GLY A 337 3.19 -6.71 -0.01
CA GLY A 337 1.81 -6.43 0.34
C GLY A 337 0.84 -7.25 -0.48
N ALA A 338 -0.37 -7.40 0.05
CA ALA A 338 -1.45 -8.15 -0.58
C ALA A 338 -2.76 -7.39 -0.42
N ALA A 339 -3.66 -7.50 -1.38
CA ALA A 339 -4.94 -6.81 -1.31
C ALA A 339 -6.07 -7.56 -2.01
N THR A 340 -7.29 -7.23 -1.60
CA THR A 340 -8.52 -7.65 -2.27
C THR A 340 -9.58 -6.55 -2.18
N TYR A 341 -10.68 -6.74 -2.90
CA TYR A 341 -11.87 -5.89 -2.83
C TYR A 341 -13.09 -6.71 -2.43
N VAL A 342 -13.91 -6.10 -1.57
CA VAL A 342 -15.20 -6.65 -1.18
C VAL A 342 -16.31 -5.62 -1.39
N PHE A 343 -17.47 -6.07 -1.83
CA PHE A 343 -18.63 -5.23 -2.06
C PHE A 343 -19.63 -5.44 -0.94
N VAL A 344 -20.05 -4.34 -0.31
CA VAL A 344 -21.08 -4.34 0.73
C VAL A 344 -22.43 -4.20 0.06
N ASN A 345 -23.29 -5.18 0.27
CA ASN A 345 -24.62 -5.26 -0.31
C ASN A 345 -25.64 -4.50 0.53
N ASP A 346 -26.80 -4.19 -0.06
CA ASP A 346 -27.87 -3.44 0.63
C ASP A 346 -28.45 -4.21 1.83
N ASP A 347 -28.31 -5.53 1.86
CA ASP A 347 -28.67 -6.41 2.97
C ASP A 347 -27.58 -6.53 4.06
N GLY A 348 -26.46 -5.81 3.90
CA GLY A 348 -25.32 -5.82 4.82
C GLY A 348 -24.38 -7.02 4.67
N THR A 349 -24.59 -7.88 3.67
CA THR A 349 -23.66 -8.96 3.32
C THR A 349 -22.47 -8.44 2.50
N MET A 350 -21.41 -9.26 2.42
CA MET A 350 -20.18 -8.94 1.71
C MET A 350 -19.95 -9.91 0.57
N THR A 351 -19.70 -9.39 -0.63
CA THR A 351 -19.36 -10.18 -1.82
C THR A 351 -17.94 -9.86 -2.27
N PRO A 352 -16.97 -10.78 -2.15
CA PRO A 352 -15.62 -10.58 -2.67
C PRO A 352 -15.61 -10.46 -4.19
N VAL A 353 -14.68 -9.66 -4.73
CA VAL A 353 -14.52 -9.47 -6.18
C VAL A 353 -14.34 -10.80 -6.93
N ASN A 354 -13.67 -11.79 -6.32
CA ASN A 354 -13.43 -13.13 -6.89
C ASN A 354 -14.69 -13.99 -7.07
N LYS A 355 -15.80 -13.63 -6.42
CA LYS A 355 -17.11 -14.25 -6.64
C LYS A 355 -17.83 -13.62 -7.83
N MET A 356 -17.54 -12.36 -8.14
CA MET A 356 -18.13 -11.63 -9.26
C MET A 356 -17.37 -11.93 -10.57
N ILE A 357 -16.04 -12.01 -10.49
CA ILE A 357 -15.17 -12.26 -11.64
C ILE A 357 -14.08 -13.29 -11.33
N ASP A 358 -13.61 -13.93 -12.40
CA ASP A 358 -12.31 -14.57 -12.46
C ASP A 358 -11.24 -13.48 -12.64
N VAL A 359 -10.55 -13.15 -11.54
CA VAL A 359 -9.57 -12.06 -11.48
C VAL A 359 -8.32 -12.40 -12.30
N ASP A 360 -7.85 -13.65 -12.25
CA ASP A 360 -6.68 -14.12 -12.99
C ASP A 360 -6.91 -13.98 -14.49
N LYS A 361 -8.05 -14.53 -14.96
CA LYS A 361 -8.45 -14.42 -16.37
C LYS A 361 -8.72 -12.97 -16.78
N PHE A 362 -9.27 -12.14 -15.89
CA PHE A 362 -9.47 -10.72 -16.16
C PHE A 362 -8.15 -10.02 -16.48
N PHE A 363 -7.12 -10.20 -15.65
CA PHE A 363 -5.83 -9.57 -15.87
C PHE A 363 -5.08 -10.17 -17.07
N GLU A 364 -5.23 -11.47 -17.34
CA GLU A 364 -4.71 -12.09 -18.56
C GLU A 364 -5.28 -11.43 -19.82
N VAL A 365 -6.61 -11.19 -19.85
CA VAL A 365 -7.25 -10.48 -20.97
C VAL A 365 -6.72 -9.06 -21.09
N VAL A 366 -6.58 -8.32 -19.98
CA VAL A 366 -6.03 -6.95 -19.99
C VAL A 366 -4.61 -6.93 -20.56
N ASP A 367 -3.76 -7.86 -20.16
CA ASP A 367 -2.37 -7.95 -20.64
C ASP A 367 -2.29 -8.27 -22.13
N GLN A 368 -3.11 -9.21 -22.62
CA GLN A 368 -3.20 -9.51 -24.05
C GLN A 368 -3.64 -8.30 -24.88
N LEU A 369 -4.56 -7.48 -24.35
CA LEU A 369 -5.00 -6.24 -24.99
C LEU A 369 -3.87 -5.20 -25.04
N ALA A 370 -3.15 -5.02 -23.93
CA ALA A 370 -2.01 -4.11 -23.88
C ALA A 370 -0.96 -4.46 -24.94
N LYS A 371 -0.57 -5.75 -25.03
CA LYS A 371 0.40 -6.26 -26.01
C LYS A 371 -0.03 -6.03 -27.46
N LYS A 372 -1.31 -6.19 -27.78
CA LYS A 372 -1.85 -5.95 -29.14
C LYS A 372 -1.86 -4.47 -29.52
N LEU A 373 -2.09 -3.58 -28.55
CA LEU A 373 -2.12 -2.13 -28.77
C LEU A 373 -0.73 -1.51 -28.91
N ASP A 374 0.29 -2.17 -28.36
CA ASP A 374 1.70 -1.74 -28.43
C ASP A 374 2.40 -2.15 -29.75
N ASP A 375 1.69 -2.77 -30.70
CA ASP A 375 2.24 -3.10 -32.02
C ASP A 375 2.70 -1.84 -32.77
N LYS A 376 3.98 -1.82 -33.18
CA LYS A 376 4.71 -0.64 -33.70
C LYS A 376 4.28 -0.21 -35.10
N ASN A 377 3.42 -0.96 -35.78
CA ASN A 377 2.89 -0.59 -37.11
C ASN A 377 1.73 0.42 -37.01
N ALA A 378 2.01 1.68 -37.36
CA ALA A 378 1.05 2.79 -37.28
C ALA A 378 -0.26 2.56 -38.07
N ASP A 379 -0.19 1.96 -39.27
CA ASP A 379 -1.35 1.67 -40.12
C ASP A 379 -2.25 0.56 -39.53
N ARG A 380 -1.68 -0.35 -38.74
CA ARG A 380 -2.44 -1.37 -38.01
C ARG A 380 -2.96 -0.87 -36.67
N LYS A 381 -2.45 0.23 -36.13
CA LYS A 381 -2.79 0.69 -34.77
C LYS A 381 -4.26 1.06 -34.62
N THR A 382 -4.87 1.69 -35.63
CA THR A 382 -6.31 2.01 -35.62
C THR A 382 -7.17 0.74 -35.73
N LEU A 383 -6.80 -0.20 -36.61
CA LEU A 383 -7.48 -1.48 -36.76
C LEU A 383 -7.36 -2.33 -35.47
N ASN A 384 -6.16 -2.39 -34.89
CA ASN A 384 -5.85 -3.09 -33.64
C ASN A 384 -6.64 -2.52 -32.46
N LYS A 385 -6.92 -1.20 -32.42
CA LYS A 385 -7.80 -0.61 -31.40
C LYS A 385 -9.22 -1.16 -31.44
N TYR A 386 -9.82 -1.27 -32.63
CA TYR A 386 -11.16 -1.82 -32.78
C TYR A 386 -11.21 -3.33 -32.50
N VAL A 387 -10.22 -4.07 -33.00
CA VAL A 387 -10.10 -5.52 -32.73
C VAL A 387 -9.89 -5.80 -31.24
N ALA A 388 -8.96 -5.07 -30.60
CA ALA A 388 -8.71 -5.17 -29.17
C ALA A 388 -9.98 -4.81 -28.36
N LEU A 389 -10.74 -3.80 -28.76
CA LEU A 389 -12.00 -3.47 -28.10
C LEU A 389 -13.01 -4.63 -28.17
N VAL A 390 -13.21 -5.22 -29.35
CA VAL A 390 -14.18 -6.32 -29.55
C VAL A 390 -13.74 -7.60 -28.84
N GLU A 391 -12.46 -7.97 -28.95
CA GLU A 391 -11.91 -9.14 -28.28
C GLU A 391 -11.86 -8.95 -26.76
N GLY A 392 -11.52 -7.75 -26.28
CA GLY A 392 -11.56 -7.40 -24.87
C GLY A 392 -12.96 -7.56 -24.30
N LEU A 393 -13.99 -7.05 -24.99
CA LEU A 393 -15.38 -7.24 -24.59
C LEU A 393 -15.79 -8.71 -24.51
N LYS A 394 -15.34 -9.54 -25.46
CA LYS A 394 -15.54 -11.00 -25.41
C LYS A 394 -14.80 -11.62 -24.23
N GLY A 395 -13.53 -11.31 -24.05
CA GLY A 395 -12.67 -11.79 -22.96
C GLY A 395 -13.25 -11.46 -21.58
N PHE A 396 -13.64 -10.20 -21.35
CA PHE A 396 -14.28 -9.75 -20.12
C PHE A 396 -15.62 -10.42 -19.85
N ARG A 397 -16.41 -10.71 -20.90
CA ARG A 397 -17.64 -11.50 -20.72
C ARG A 397 -17.34 -12.92 -20.27
N THR A 398 -16.24 -13.51 -20.72
CA THR A 398 -15.81 -14.86 -20.31
C THR A 398 -15.09 -14.90 -18.96
N SER A 399 -14.71 -13.77 -18.38
CA SER A 399 -14.17 -13.68 -17.01
C SER A 399 -15.26 -13.46 -15.97
N LEU A 400 -16.50 -13.14 -16.36
CA LEU A 400 -17.63 -13.13 -15.43
C LEU A 400 -17.96 -14.57 -15.01
N LYS A 401 -18.11 -14.80 -13.71
CA LYS A 401 -18.65 -16.07 -13.20
C LYS A 401 -20.18 -15.99 -13.18
N GLY A 402 -20.84 -16.97 -13.80
CA GLY A 402 -22.30 -17.12 -13.82
C GLY A 402 -23.01 -16.15 -14.78
N ALA A 403 -23.48 -16.67 -15.92
CA ALA A 403 -24.34 -15.96 -16.84
C ALA A 403 -25.80 -16.40 -16.67
N SER A 404 -26.48 -15.89 -15.63
CA SER A 404 -27.95 -15.69 -15.55
C SER A 404 -28.32 -15.32 -14.10
N ASP A 405 -28.84 -14.11 -13.89
CA ASP A 405 -29.51 -13.60 -12.67
C ASP A 405 -28.73 -13.01 -11.47
N ASP A 406 -27.40 -12.95 -11.46
CA ASP A 406 -26.72 -12.13 -10.44
C ASP A 406 -26.59 -10.66 -10.88
N THR A 407 -27.36 -9.79 -10.22
CA THR A 407 -27.33 -8.31 -10.34
C THR A 407 -25.93 -7.71 -10.23
N TYR A 408 -24.98 -8.42 -9.63
CA TYR A 408 -23.63 -7.94 -9.32
C TYR A 408 -22.66 -8.07 -10.49
N SER A 409 -22.61 -9.22 -11.15
CA SER A 409 -21.79 -9.43 -12.35
C SER A 409 -22.22 -8.49 -13.49
N SER A 410 -23.53 -8.24 -13.61
CA SER A 410 -24.06 -7.27 -14.58
C SER A 410 -23.73 -5.82 -14.23
N LYS A 411 -23.80 -5.41 -12.94
CA LYS A 411 -23.34 -4.09 -12.47
C LYS A 411 -21.84 -3.88 -12.71
N PHE A 412 -20.99 -4.85 -12.37
CA PHE A 412 -19.54 -4.79 -12.60
C PHE A 412 -19.20 -4.68 -14.09
N TRP A 413 -19.88 -5.45 -14.94
CA TRP A 413 -19.67 -5.39 -16.38
C TRP A 413 -20.12 -4.05 -16.98
N LYS A 414 -21.27 -3.51 -16.54
CA LYS A 414 -21.74 -2.17 -16.94
C LYS A 414 -20.72 -1.10 -16.57
N MET A 415 -20.10 -1.21 -15.40
CA MET A 415 -19.02 -0.32 -14.96
C MET A 415 -17.77 -0.45 -15.84
N LEU A 416 -17.25 -1.68 -16.03
CA LEU A 416 -16.08 -1.90 -16.90
C LEU A 416 -16.33 -1.35 -18.31
N TYR A 417 -17.54 -1.57 -18.84
CA TYR A 417 -17.96 -1.01 -20.12
C TYR A 417 -17.97 0.53 -20.10
N GLN A 418 -18.50 1.18 -19.05
CA GLN A 418 -18.48 2.63 -18.94
C GLN A 418 -17.05 3.20 -18.82
N ALA A 419 -16.18 2.55 -18.05
CA ALA A 419 -14.81 2.99 -17.84
C ALA A 419 -13.92 2.76 -19.07
N LEU A 420 -13.93 1.54 -19.62
CA LEU A 420 -13.03 1.15 -20.71
C LEU A 420 -13.54 1.55 -22.09
N VAL A 421 -14.86 1.50 -22.32
CA VAL A 421 -15.46 1.80 -23.64
C VAL A 421 -15.96 3.24 -23.73
N LYS A 422 -16.74 3.70 -22.75
CA LYS A 422 -17.30 5.06 -22.77
C LYS A 422 -16.33 6.13 -22.26
N GLN A 423 -15.18 5.74 -21.70
CA GLN A 423 -14.22 6.64 -21.05
C GLN A 423 -14.85 7.54 -19.98
N ASP A 424 -15.97 7.08 -19.40
CA ASP A 424 -16.69 7.81 -18.38
C ASP A 424 -16.24 7.33 -17.00
N PHE A 425 -15.08 7.83 -16.58
CA PHE A 425 -14.52 7.54 -15.25
C PHE A 425 -15.36 8.14 -14.11
N LYS A 426 -16.37 8.98 -14.39
CA LYS A 426 -17.33 9.41 -13.35
C LYS A 426 -18.22 8.26 -12.89
N ALA A 427 -18.51 7.30 -13.76
CA ALA A 427 -19.27 6.10 -13.41
C ALA A 427 -18.55 5.21 -12.37
N LEU A 428 -17.21 5.25 -12.33
CA LEU A 428 -16.44 4.57 -11.28
C LEU A 428 -16.67 5.18 -9.90
N LYS A 429 -17.13 6.43 -9.81
CA LYS A 429 -17.39 7.08 -8.52
C LYS A 429 -18.51 6.37 -7.76
N GLU A 430 -19.59 5.97 -8.44
CA GLU A 430 -20.71 5.22 -7.83
C GLU A 430 -20.27 3.84 -7.33
N PHE A 431 -19.34 3.19 -8.02
CA PHE A 431 -18.78 1.90 -7.63
C PHE A 431 -17.97 1.95 -6.33
N HIS A 432 -17.24 3.04 -6.09
CA HIS A 432 -16.45 3.22 -4.86
C HIS A 432 -17.31 3.42 -3.62
N TRP A 433 -18.62 3.69 -3.73
CA TRP A 433 -19.47 3.93 -2.56
C TRP A 433 -19.80 2.67 -1.76
N ASN A 434 -19.73 1.49 -2.39
CA ASN A 434 -20.01 0.20 -1.75
C ASN A 434 -18.82 -0.79 -1.83
N ALA A 435 -17.71 -0.38 -2.45
CA ALA A 435 -16.50 -1.18 -2.52
C ALA A 435 -15.58 -0.84 -1.33
N LEU A 436 -15.16 -1.86 -0.59
CA LEU A 436 -14.19 -1.75 0.48
C LEU A 436 -12.89 -2.42 0.05
N PHE A 437 -11.82 -1.63 0.02
CA PHE A 437 -10.46 -2.14 -0.18
C PHE A 437 -9.97 -2.80 1.11
N ILE A 438 -9.46 -4.02 1.03
CA ILE A 438 -8.81 -4.70 2.16
C ILE A 438 -7.38 -5.01 1.74
N GLY A 439 -6.44 -4.22 2.25
CA GLY A 439 -5.02 -4.35 1.98
C GLY A 439 -4.22 -4.72 3.21
N THR A 440 -3.06 -5.29 2.97
CA THR A 440 -2.01 -5.49 3.98
C THR A 440 -0.66 -5.12 3.42
N MET A 441 0.17 -4.53 4.27
CA MET A 441 1.54 -4.18 3.95
C MET A 441 2.48 -4.60 5.06
N HIS A 442 3.37 -5.55 4.76
CA HIS A 442 4.32 -6.07 5.72
C HIS A 442 5.64 -5.31 5.58
N PHE A 443 5.95 -4.43 6.54
CA PHE A 443 7.23 -3.73 6.56
C PHE A 443 8.35 -4.65 7.06
N MET A 444 9.55 -4.44 6.53
CA MET A 444 10.73 -5.18 6.97
C MET A 444 11.31 -4.58 8.24
N ASP A 445 11.94 -5.44 9.02
CA ASP A 445 12.80 -5.09 10.15
C ASP A 445 14.19 -5.73 9.97
N ASN A 446 15.07 -5.48 10.93
CA ASN A 446 16.44 -6.02 10.92
C ASN A 446 16.51 -7.56 10.87
N TYR A 447 15.45 -8.28 11.22
CA TYR A 447 15.42 -9.74 11.21
C TYR A 447 15.06 -10.30 9.85
N ASN A 448 14.12 -9.68 9.15
CA ASN A 448 13.65 -10.12 7.83
C ASN A 448 14.07 -9.20 6.66
N TYR A 449 15.06 -8.34 6.88
CA TYR A 449 15.52 -7.35 5.91
C TYR A 449 15.98 -7.99 4.60
N ASP A 450 15.44 -7.52 3.48
CA ASP A 450 15.74 -8.04 2.15
C ASP A 450 16.03 -6.89 1.18
N VAL A 451 17.28 -6.82 0.72
CA VAL A 451 17.75 -5.77 -0.19
C VAL A 451 17.03 -5.81 -1.55
N ASN A 452 16.56 -6.97 -2.02
CA ASN A 452 15.77 -7.05 -3.26
C ASN A 452 14.42 -6.34 -3.11
N ARG A 453 13.81 -6.43 -1.92
CA ARG A 453 12.60 -5.66 -1.59
C ARG A 453 12.88 -4.17 -1.50
N VAL A 454 14.04 -3.76 -0.95
CA VAL A 454 14.46 -2.35 -0.89
C VAL A 454 14.57 -1.74 -2.29
N LYS A 455 15.24 -2.41 -3.23
CA LYS A 455 15.41 -1.93 -4.62
C LYS A 455 14.07 -1.75 -5.35
N ARG A 456 13.04 -2.48 -4.94
CA ARG A 456 11.68 -2.44 -5.49
C ARG A 456 10.67 -1.80 -4.52
N CYS A 457 11.14 -0.99 -3.59
CA CYS A 457 10.23 -0.23 -2.75
C CYS A 457 9.52 0.83 -3.60
N CYS A 458 8.22 0.98 -3.37
CA CYS A 458 7.41 2.01 -4.02
C CYS A 458 6.95 3.10 -3.05
N ILE A 459 7.28 2.95 -1.76
CA ILE A 459 6.91 3.86 -0.68
C ILE A 459 8.19 4.44 -0.10
N HIS A 460 8.31 5.76 -0.14
CA HIS A 460 9.54 6.43 0.24
C HIS A 460 9.27 7.52 1.26
N TYR A 461 10.19 7.74 2.20
CA TYR A 461 10.26 9.00 2.93
C TYR A 461 10.96 10.04 2.07
N ALA A 462 10.41 11.25 2.06
CA ALA A 462 11.04 12.41 1.46
C ALA A 462 11.50 13.36 2.57
N THR A 463 12.80 13.63 2.63
CA THR A 463 13.45 14.37 3.72
C THR A 463 13.81 15.81 3.31
N PRO A 464 14.09 16.72 4.26
CA PRO A 464 14.39 18.13 3.96
C PRO A 464 15.69 18.34 3.18
N ASP A 465 16.65 17.42 3.28
CA ASP A 465 17.84 17.37 2.42
C ASP A 465 17.56 16.80 1.01
N LEU A 466 16.27 16.72 0.65
CA LEU A 466 15.74 16.29 -0.63
C LEU A 466 16.12 14.86 -1.03
N LYS A 467 16.27 13.95 -0.06
CA LYS A 467 16.46 12.53 -0.36
C LYS A 467 15.14 11.76 -0.32
N LEU A 468 15.01 10.80 -1.22
CA LEU A 468 13.97 9.79 -1.22
C LEU A 468 14.55 8.47 -0.72
N ILE A 469 14.08 8.01 0.43
CA ILE A 469 14.61 6.83 1.12
C ILE A 469 13.49 5.78 1.21
N PRO A 470 13.72 4.52 0.80
CA PRO A 470 12.73 3.45 0.93
C PRO A 470 12.20 3.34 2.37
N PHE A 471 10.90 3.10 2.53
CA PHE A 471 10.24 3.09 3.84
C PHE A 471 10.94 2.18 4.87
N CYS A 472 11.27 0.95 4.47
CA CYS A 472 11.92 -0.01 5.37
C CYS A 472 13.38 0.33 5.64
N THR A 473 14.07 0.97 4.69
CA THR A 473 15.44 1.47 4.91
C THR A 473 15.43 2.63 5.89
N TYR A 474 14.45 3.55 5.80
CA TYR A 474 14.36 4.68 6.71
C TYR A 474 14.08 4.26 8.17
N ASN A 475 13.19 3.29 8.38
CA ASN A 475 12.76 2.90 9.73
C ASN A 475 13.58 1.77 10.35
N SER A 476 14.18 0.91 9.53
CA SER A 476 14.69 -0.38 9.99
C SER A 476 16.06 -0.75 9.41
N GLY A 477 16.77 0.15 8.72
CA GLY A 477 18.00 -0.19 7.98
C GLY A 477 19.14 0.79 8.16
#